data_AF-A0A4R6WE29-F1
#
_entry.id   AF-A0A4R6WE29-F1
#
_cell.length_a   1.000
_cell.length_b   1.000
_cell.length_c   1.000
_cell.angle_alpha   90.00
_cell.angle_beta   90.00
_cell.angle_gamma   90.00
#
_symmetry.space_group_name_H-M   'P 1'
#
loop_
_entity.id
_entity.type
_entity.pdbx_description
1 polymer ?
#
loop_
_entity_poly.entity_id
_entity_poly.type
_entity_poly.pdbx_seq_one_letter_code
_entity_poly.pdbx_strand_id
1 'polypeptide(L)'
;MKKILALSFALFTLTTIGLAQQKEVKPSTPGVTYGKSINQNNAISTETLQNKLLKSDTFTGKIKGEVTQVCKMSGCYLMLGLVDDNAITVRFKEGAFTVPADLNGKTVILEGKVTKKSPDNINMIADGILVIK
;
A
#
# COMPACT_ATOMS: atom_id res chain seq x y z
N MET A 1 64.02 24.95 1.60
CA MET A 1 63.86 23.48 1.41
C MET A 1 63.42 22.88 2.76
N LYS A 2 62.11 22.90 3.05
CA LYS A 2 61.20 21.73 3.05
C LYS A 2 61.60 20.61 4.04
N LYS A 3 61.34 20.81 5.34
CA LYS A 3 61.10 19.74 6.33
C LYS A 3 60.24 20.25 7.50
N ILE A 4 59.01 20.64 7.22
CA ILE A 4 57.95 20.72 8.25
C ILE A 4 56.79 19.90 7.68
N LEU A 5 56.93 18.58 7.81
CA LEU A 5 55.97 17.59 7.32
C LEU A 5 55.80 16.54 8.42
N ALA A 6 55.09 16.88 9.49
CA ALA A 6 54.57 15.91 10.47
C ALA A 6 53.73 16.60 11.57
N LEU A 7 52.68 17.37 11.23
CA LEU A 7 51.67 17.72 12.25
C LEU A 7 50.35 18.25 11.67
N SER A 8 49.76 17.54 10.71
CA SER A 8 48.43 17.90 10.17
C SER A 8 47.73 16.65 9.63
N PHE A 9 47.40 15.70 10.49
CA PHE A 9 46.48 14.60 10.14
C PHE A 9 45.57 14.20 11.31
N ALA A 10 45.20 15.16 12.15
CA ALA A 10 44.41 14.88 13.34
C ALA A 10 43.25 15.87 13.51
N LEU A 11 42.55 16.26 12.44
CA LEU A 11 41.27 16.96 12.58
C LEU A 11 40.50 17.08 11.24
N PHE A 12 39.93 16.02 10.68
CA PHE A 12 38.74 16.09 9.80
C PHE A 12 38.24 14.70 9.35
N THR A 13 37.66 13.89 10.24
CA THR A 13 36.87 12.71 9.80
C THR A 13 35.52 12.58 10.52
N LEU A 14 35.03 13.66 11.15
CA LEU A 14 33.80 13.63 11.94
C LEU A 14 32.65 14.45 11.34
N THR A 15 32.44 14.40 10.03
CA THR A 15 31.19 14.90 9.42
C THR A 15 30.85 14.18 8.12
N THR A 16 30.28 12.98 8.21
CA THR A 16 29.21 12.60 7.28
C THR A 16 28.04 12.11 8.12
N ILE A 17 27.23 13.10 8.48
CA ILE A 17 25.93 12.96 9.14
C ILE A 17 25.05 12.07 8.24
N GLY A 18 24.27 11.20 8.90
CA GLY A 18 23.58 10.07 8.32
C GLY A 18 22.81 10.36 7.04
N LEU A 19 23.15 9.62 5.99
CA LEU A 19 22.17 9.17 5.02
C LEU A 19 21.27 8.15 5.73
N ALA A 20 20.32 8.67 6.51
CA ALA A 20 19.15 7.89 6.90
C ALA A 20 18.56 7.33 5.61
N GLN A 21 18.52 6.00 5.50
CA GLN A 21 17.97 5.31 4.35
C GLN A 21 16.54 5.80 4.13
N GLN A 22 16.34 6.71 3.17
CA GLN A 22 15.04 6.97 2.60
C GLN A 22 14.62 5.68 1.92
N LYS A 23 13.80 4.89 2.61
CA LYS A 23 13.14 3.71 2.04
C LYS A 23 12.33 4.22 0.85
N GLU A 24 12.85 4.06 -0.36
CA GLU A 24 12.22 4.53 -1.60
C GLU A 24 10.81 3.93 -1.69
N VAL A 25 9.79 4.76 -1.48
CA VAL A 25 8.41 4.36 -1.68
C VAL A 25 8.16 4.43 -3.18
N LYS A 26 7.95 3.28 -3.82
CA LYS A 26 7.68 3.21 -5.26
C LYS A 26 6.46 4.07 -5.60
N PRO A 27 6.54 4.96 -6.61
CA PRO A 27 5.42 5.79 -7.03
C PRO A 27 4.26 4.92 -7.52
N SER A 28 3.02 5.36 -7.34
CA SER A 28 1.83 4.60 -7.75
C SER A 28 1.50 4.80 -9.24
N THR A 29 2.43 4.42 -10.10
CA THR A 29 2.22 4.36 -11.56
C THR A 29 1.55 3.05 -11.97
N PRO A 30 0.76 3.02 -13.06
CA PRO A 30 0.19 1.77 -13.58
C PRO A 30 1.24 0.68 -13.78
N GLY A 31 0.93 -0.55 -13.37
CA GLY A 31 1.83 -1.70 -13.40
C GLY A 31 2.66 -1.89 -12.13
N VAL A 32 2.67 -0.93 -11.20
CA VAL A 32 3.36 -1.09 -9.91
C VAL A 32 2.56 -2.01 -8.99
N THR A 33 3.28 -2.91 -8.34
CA THR A 33 2.72 -3.85 -7.37
C THR A 33 3.33 -3.63 -6.00
N TYR A 34 2.48 -3.70 -4.97
CA TYR A 34 2.85 -3.67 -3.56
C TYR A 34 2.49 -4.99 -2.89
N GLY A 35 3.36 -5.52 -2.03
CA GLY A 35 3.17 -6.81 -1.39
C GLY A 35 3.40 -7.99 -2.31
N LYS A 36 2.53 -8.99 -2.23
CA LYS A 36 2.55 -10.15 -3.14
C LYS A 36 2.35 -9.68 -4.57
N SER A 37 3.17 -10.20 -5.49
CA SER A 37 2.99 -9.94 -6.91
C SER A 37 1.69 -10.58 -7.42
N ILE A 38 0.82 -9.80 -8.06
CA ILE A 38 -0.48 -10.24 -8.57
C ILE A 38 -0.72 -9.74 -9.99
N ASN A 39 -1.66 -10.37 -10.69
CA ASN A 39 -2.11 -9.98 -12.03
C ASN A 39 -3.60 -9.61 -12.03
N GLN A 40 -4.07 -9.05 -13.15
CA GLN A 40 -5.44 -8.58 -13.31
C GLN A 40 -6.50 -9.69 -13.48
N ASN A 41 -6.08 -10.93 -13.74
CA ASN A 41 -6.99 -12.01 -14.09
C ASN A 41 -7.91 -12.37 -12.92
N ASN A 42 -9.18 -12.64 -13.23
CA ASN A 42 -10.24 -13.03 -12.28
C ASN A 42 -10.56 -11.98 -11.22
N ALA A 43 -10.21 -10.70 -11.44
CA ALA A 43 -10.63 -9.61 -10.58
C ALA A 43 -12.12 -9.29 -10.81
N ILE A 44 -12.89 -9.23 -9.73
CA ILE A 44 -14.30 -8.82 -9.76
C ILE A 44 -14.45 -7.33 -9.44
N SER A 45 -15.54 -6.71 -9.90
CA SER A 45 -15.87 -5.34 -9.50
C SER A 45 -16.33 -5.27 -8.04
N THR A 46 -16.28 -4.07 -7.45
CA THR A 46 -16.84 -3.77 -6.12
C THR A 46 -18.34 -4.04 -6.05
N GLU A 47 -19.09 -3.78 -7.12
CA GLU A 47 -20.50 -4.13 -7.26
C GLU A 47 -20.73 -5.66 -7.21
N THR A 48 -19.92 -6.42 -7.94
CA THR A 48 -20.00 -7.90 -7.92
C THR A 48 -19.65 -8.43 -6.54
N LEU A 49 -18.69 -7.81 -5.85
CA LEU A 49 -18.34 -8.14 -4.48
C LEU A 49 -19.52 -7.90 -3.53
N GLN A 50 -20.18 -6.74 -3.61
CA GLN A 50 -21.36 -6.45 -2.79
C GLN A 50 -22.45 -7.51 -2.98
N ASN A 51 -22.75 -7.87 -4.23
CA ASN A 51 -23.70 -8.94 -4.53
C ASN A 51 -23.30 -10.31 -3.93
N LYS A 52 -22.01 -10.63 -3.91
CA LYS A 52 -21.51 -11.84 -3.24
C LYS A 52 -21.65 -11.74 -1.72
N LEU A 53 -21.38 -10.57 -1.16
CA LEU A 53 -21.48 -10.32 0.27
C LEU A 53 -22.92 -10.32 0.80
N LEU A 54 -23.94 -10.20 -0.07
CA LEU A 54 -25.34 -10.45 0.32
C LEU A 54 -25.60 -11.92 0.68
N LYS A 55 -24.85 -12.84 0.08
CA LYS A 55 -25.04 -14.30 0.23
C LYS A 55 -24.03 -14.96 1.18
N SER A 56 -22.92 -14.29 1.47
CA SER A 56 -21.82 -14.79 2.29
C SER A 56 -21.17 -13.65 3.04
N ASP A 57 -20.75 -13.86 4.28
CA ASP A 57 -20.02 -12.84 5.05
C ASP A 57 -18.54 -12.78 4.69
N THR A 58 -18.05 -13.70 3.85
CA THR A 58 -16.65 -13.75 3.44
C THR A 58 -16.50 -13.93 1.94
N PHE A 59 -15.44 -13.32 1.42
CA PHE A 59 -14.99 -13.51 0.04
C PHE A 59 -13.47 -13.53 0.02
N THR A 60 -12.87 -14.47 -0.70
CA THR A 60 -11.43 -14.52 -0.92
C THR A 60 -11.17 -14.45 -2.42
N GLY A 61 -10.35 -13.51 -2.86
CA GLY A 61 -10.04 -13.35 -4.26
C GLY A 61 -9.54 -11.95 -4.58
N LYS A 62 -9.71 -11.56 -5.85
CA LYS A 62 -9.25 -10.29 -6.39
C LYS A 62 -10.40 -9.33 -6.63
N ILE A 63 -10.23 -8.09 -6.22
CA ILE A 63 -11.24 -7.02 -6.36
C ILE A 63 -10.59 -5.85 -7.07
N LYS A 64 -11.27 -5.33 -8.09
CA LYS A 64 -10.94 -4.10 -8.79
C LYS A 64 -11.79 -2.97 -8.23
N GLY A 65 -11.17 -1.88 -7.81
CA GLY A 65 -11.88 -0.70 -7.32
C GLY A 65 -11.00 0.55 -7.28
N GLU A 66 -11.63 1.68 -6.95
CA GLU A 66 -10.96 2.96 -6.76
C GLU A 66 -10.62 3.16 -5.30
N VAL A 67 -9.39 3.60 -5.03
CA VAL A 67 -8.94 3.97 -3.69
C VAL A 67 -9.45 5.36 -3.37
N THR A 68 -10.38 5.48 -2.43
CA THR A 68 -11.00 6.77 -2.05
C THR A 68 -10.23 7.47 -0.94
N GLN A 69 -9.45 6.73 -0.15
CA GLN A 69 -8.65 7.28 0.93
C GLN A 69 -7.44 6.41 1.23
N VAL A 70 -6.31 7.06 1.50
CA VAL A 70 -5.09 6.42 1.99
C VAL A 70 -4.73 7.08 3.31
N CYS A 71 -4.61 6.29 4.36
CA CYS A 71 -4.14 6.79 5.64
C CYS A 71 -2.62 7.08 5.54
N LYS A 72 -2.14 8.16 6.18
CA LYS A 72 -0.72 8.61 6.15
C LYS A 72 0.09 8.30 7.42
N MET A 73 -0.54 7.75 8.44
CA MET A 73 0.04 7.43 9.76
C MET A 73 0.64 6.01 9.84
N SER A 74 1.26 5.67 10.96
CA SER A 74 1.82 4.33 11.18
C SER A 74 0.69 3.29 11.35
N GLY A 75 0.66 2.23 10.53
CA GLY A 75 -0.37 1.17 10.58
C GLY A 75 -1.49 1.29 9.53
N CYS A 76 -1.27 2.08 8.48
CA CYS A 76 -2.37 2.56 7.66
C CYS A 76 -3.11 1.52 6.83
N TYR A 77 -4.42 1.69 6.91
CA TYR A 77 -5.41 1.15 6.01
C TYR A 77 -5.53 2.02 4.76
N LEU A 78 -6.16 1.48 3.73
CA LEU A 78 -6.75 2.26 2.64
C LEU A 78 -8.24 1.97 2.56
N MET A 79 -8.99 2.88 1.96
CA MET A 79 -10.41 2.70 1.69
C MET A 79 -10.62 2.47 0.20
N LEU A 80 -11.36 1.42 -0.13
CA LEU A 80 -11.77 1.11 -1.49
C LEU A 80 -13.26 1.44 -1.62
N GLY A 81 -13.62 2.30 -2.59
CA GLY A 81 -15.02 2.68 -2.81
C GLY A 81 -15.89 1.50 -3.23
N LEU A 82 -17.11 1.46 -2.70
CA LEU A 82 -18.20 0.57 -3.10
C LEU A 82 -19.32 1.38 -3.77
N VAL A 83 -20.42 0.73 -4.17
CA VAL A 83 -21.62 1.47 -4.58
C VAL A 83 -22.29 2.14 -3.37
N ASP A 84 -23.11 3.17 -3.64
CA ASP A 84 -23.89 3.92 -2.64
C ASP A 84 -23.04 4.60 -1.56
N ASP A 85 -21.91 5.20 -1.96
CA ASP A 85 -20.97 5.93 -1.08
C ASP A 85 -20.35 5.10 0.07
N ASN A 86 -20.53 3.78 0.04
CA ASN A 86 -19.90 2.86 0.99
C ASN A 86 -18.42 2.61 0.66
N ALA A 87 -17.68 2.05 1.61
CA ALA A 87 -16.27 1.71 1.39
C ALA A 87 -15.82 0.47 2.16
N ILE A 88 -14.82 -0.22 1.61
CA ILE A 88 -14.10 -1.31 2.27
C ILE A 88 -12.88 -0.75 2.96
N THR A 89 -12.71 -1.04 4.25
CA THR A 89 -11.44 -0.78 4.93
C THR A 89 -10.47 -1.90 4.62
N VAL A 90 -9.42 -1.59 3.87
CA VAL A 90 -8.36 -2.53 3.50
C VAL A 90 -7.17 -2.33 4.44
N ARG A 91 -6.76 -3.40 5.10
CA ARG A 91 -5.54 -3.47 5.90
C ARG A 91 -4.56 -4.45 5.29
N PHE A 92 -3.30 -4.29 5.65
CA PHE A 92 -2.22 -5.19 5.27
C PHE A 92 -1.85 -6.07 6.47
N LYS A 93 -1.30 -7.25 6.21
CA LYS A 93 -0.67 -8.04 7.28
C LYS A 93 0.48 -7.22 7.89
N GLU A 94 0.67 -7.31 9.19
CA GLU A 94 1.68 -6.52 9.91
C GLU A 94 3.07 -6.75 9.33
N GLY A 95 3.80 -5.67 9.07
CA GLY A 95 5.14 -5.71 8.48
C GLY A 95 5.20 -6.00 6.97
N ALA A 96 4.06 -6.16 6.28
CA ALA A 96 4.07 -6.62 4.89
C ALA A 96 4.63 -5.60 3.89
N PHE A 97 4.15 -4.34 3.88
CA PHE A 97 4.66 -3.29 2.98
C PHE A 97 4.02 -1.92 3.28
N THR A 98 4.70 -0.85 2.86
CA THR A 98 4.19 0.53 2.92
C THR A 98 3.71 0.94 1.53
N VAL A 99 2.56 1.61 1.47
CA VAL A 99 2.01 2.16 0.22
C VAL A 99 2.08 3.69 0.23
N PRO A 100 2.27 4.33 -0.93
CA PRO A 100 2.31 5.79 -0.99
C PRO A 100 0.92 6.40 -0.89
N ALA A 101 0.85 7.64 -0.39
CA ALA A 101 -0.40 8.38 -0.25
C ALA A 101 -1.01 8.83 -1.59
N ASP A 102 -0.22 8.82 -2.67
CA ASP A 102 -0.64 9.15 -4.03
C ASP A 102 -1.50 8.06 -4.70
N LEU A 103 -1.75 6.94 -3.98
CA LEU A 103 -2.76 5.95 -4.37
C LEU A 103 -4.19 6.49 -4.30
N ASN A 104 -4.44 7.60 -3.61
CA ASN A 104 -5.78 8.19 -3.56
C ASN A 104 -6.24 8.61 -4.97
N GLY A 105 -7.44 8.19 -5.37
CA GLY A 105 -8.02 8.37 -6.70
C GLY A 105 -7.49 7.40 -7.76
N LYS A 106 -6.61 6.46 -7.38
CA LYS A 106 -6.10 5.43 -8.29
C LYS A 106 -7.04 4.24 -8.36
N THR A 107 -7.13 3.63 -9.54
CA THR A 107 -7.77 2.33 -9.69
C THR A 107 -6.75 1.24 -9.45
N VAL A 108 -7.07 0.33 -8.53
CA VAL A 108 -6.19 -0.78 -8.15
C VAL A 108 -6.92 -2.12 -8.24
N ILE A 109 -6.13 -3.19 -8.28
CA ILE A 109 -6.58 -4.55 -8.03
C ILE A 109 -5.97 -5.00 -6.72
N LEU A 110 -6.81 -5.52 -5.83
CA LEU A 110 -6.45 -6.00 -4.51
C LEU A 110 -6.71 -7.49 -4.45
N GLU A 111 -5.71 -8.28 -4.04
CA GLU A 111 -5.91 -9.70 -3.71
C GLU A 111 -5.93 -9.88 -2.20
N GLY A 112 -6.92 -10.62 -1.68
CA GLY A 112 -6.97 -10.93 -0.27
C GLY A 112 -8.30 -11.51 0.20
N LYS A 113 -8.53 -11.40 1.51
CA LYS A 113 -9.74 -11.88 2.18
C LYS A 113 -10.59 -10.72 2.67
N VAL A 114 -11.82 -10.65 2.20
CA VAL A 114 -12.87 -9.74 2.65
C VAL A 114 -13.74 -10.43 3.70
N THR A 115 -14.09 -9.70 4.75
CA THR A 115 -15.00 -10.11 5.81
C THR A 115 -15.99 -8.97 6.08
N LYS A 116 -17.27 -9.25 5.88
CA LYS A 116 -18.39 -8.39 6.24
C LYS A 116 -18.78 -8.69 7.69
N LYS A 117 -18.74 -7.68 8.56
CA LYS A 117 -19.23 -7.77 9.94
C LYS A 117 -20.66 -7.23 10.06
N SER A 118 -20.98 -6.19 9.29
CA SER A 118 -22.31 -5.62 9.10
C SER A 118 -22.38 -4.99 7.70
N PRO A 119 -23.57 -4.58 7.20
CA PRO A 119 -23.69 -3.92 5.89
C PRO A 119 -22.73 -2.74 5.71
N ASP A 120 -22.51 -1.96 6.77
CA ASP A 120 -21.63 -0.77 6.76
C ASP A 120 -20.20 -1.07 7.24
N ASN A 121 -19.90 -2.31 7.67
CA ASN A 121 -18.60 -2.69 8.20
C ASN A 121 -18.01 -3.85 7.41
N ILE A 122 -17.28 -3.50 6.35
CA ILE A 122 -16.59 -4.44 5.48
C ILE A 122 -15.08 -4.20 5.61
N ASN A 123 -14.35 -5.24 6.03
CA ASN A 123 -12.90 -5.20 6.16
C ASN A 123 -12.27 -6.16 5.15
N MET A 124 -11.12 -5.78 4.61
CA MET A 124 -10.29 -6.64 3.79
C MET A 124 -8.88 -6.71 4.36
N ILE A 125 -8.32 -7.91 4.39
CA ILE A 125 -6.88 -8.11 4.58
C ILE A 125 -6.28 -8.40 3.22
N ALA A 126 -5.48 -7.47 2.69
CA ALA A 126 -4.84 -7.58 1.38
C ALA A 126 -3.45 -8.22 1.48
N ASP A 127 -3.20 -9.17 0.58
CA ASP A 127 -1.89 -9.80 0.38
C ASP A 127 -1.07 -9.05 -0.68
N GLY A 128 -1.73 -8.42 -1.66
CA GLY A 128 -1.07 -7.65 -2.72
C GLY A 128 -1.97 -6.62 -3.39
N ILE A 129 -1.36 -5.57 -3.94
CA ILE A 129 -2.01 -4.46 -4.67
C ILE A 129 -1.32 -4.28 -6.01
N LEU A 130 -2.07 -4.24 -7.10
CA LEU A 130 -1.60 -3.85 -8.43
C LEU A 130 -2.27 -2.53 -8.83
N VAL A 131 -1.50 -1.50 -9.13
CA VAL A 131 -2.00 -0.23 -9.68
C VAL A 131 -2.30 -0.41 -11.15
N ILE A 132 -3.50 -0.04 -11.59
CA ILE A 132 -3.91 -0.19 -12.99
C ILE A 132 -4.28 1.13 -13.67
N LYS A 133 -4.55 2.19 -12.92
CA LYS A 133 -4.80 3.54 -13.43
C LYS A 133 -4.52 4.59 -12.35
#